data_AF-A0A1C0ZYU9-F1
#
_entry.id   AF-A0A1C0ZYU9-F1
#
_cell.length_a   1.000
_cell.length_b   1.000
_cell.length_c   1.000
_cell.angle_alpha   90.00
_cell.angle_beta   90.00
_cell.angle_gamma   90.00
#
_symmetry.space_group_name_H-M   'P 1'
#
loop_
_entity.id
_entity.type
_entity.pdbx_description
1 polymer ?
#
loop_
_entity_poly.entity_id
_entity_poly.type
_entity_poly.pdbx_seq_one_letter_code
_entity_poly.pdbx_strand_id
1 'polypeptide(L)'
;MKKNPWNTLRMGVMSCALIVGVSASVLPAAGIATADTPEKTVQEVTAVPINAAIPVVTSTAVVVKEVVLTSSSENLTTDIKVPQLTGMVDVRYQDELNDIILSHANKDLAAWEKDAADAAAAAKEHGYTYRPYGLTITYTLKSDGTGNPAGVVSLTVTTYGATGGTGMPRVDTYTVLNAAQAQRVTLQDLLGANYKETINAGVIAKIDADPQYFFKDQFKGISDEQGFYVEKGEAVVVFPKYAIAAGVAGSPEFRFALPADLKITPNPTPLPGADKVKVDLAASDVVVNADGVSLVPFRKVAEALGYTVKWNQDTYAAEVMKGAQWTSVSVGKDSYFFAKMAPVALGAAPVILNDSLYVPVKFVSDILRADVTAGATGLHIEQ
;
A
#
# COMPACT_ATOMS: atom_id res chain seq x y z
N MET A 1 -35.54 36.19 22.41
CA MET A 1 -34.73 37.42 22.42
C MET A 1 -33.26 37.06 22.44
N LYS A 2 -32.44 37.73 21.59
CA LYS A 2 -30.95 37.82 21.54
C LYS A 2 -30.21 36.54 21.10
N LYS A 3 -29.89 36.36 19.81
CA LYS A 3 -28.82 36.94 18.92
C LYS A 3 -27.41 36.35 19.13
N ASN A 4 -26.97 35.64 18.08
CA ASN A 4 -25.59 35.24 17.75
C ASN A 4 -24.61 36.42 17.72
N PRO A 5 -23.30 36.10 17.75
CA PRO A 5 -22.33 36.90 17.02
C PRO A 5 -21.28 36.06 16.25
N TRP A 6 -20.64 36.73 15.28
CA TRP A 6 -19.42 36.39 14.50
C TRP A 6 -19.64 35.76 13.12
N ASN A 7 -19.97 36.56 12.09
CA ASN A 7 -19.19 37.50 11.23
C ASN A 7 -18.43 36.84 10.06
N THR A 8 -18.88 37.24 8.89
CA THR A 8 -18.37 37.03 7.53
C THR A 8 -17.22 37.98 7.21
N LEU A 9 -16.26 37.54 6.38
CA LEU A 9 -15.34 38.43 5.65
C LEU A 9 -15.24 38.03 4.18
N ARG A 10 -15.08 39.06 3.36
CA ARG A 10 -15.35 39.19 1.93
C ARG A 10 -14.21 38.65 1.04
N MET A 11 -14.57 38.05 -0.09
CA MET A 11 -13.66 37.89 -1.24
C MET A 11 -13.51 39.23 -1.99
N GLY A 12 -12.27 39.64 -2.22
CA GLY A 12 -11.91 40.73 -3.12
C GLY A 12 -11.56 40.19 -4.51
N VAL A 13 -12.29 40.68 -5.51
CA VAL A 13 -11.99 40.58 -6.94
C VAL A 13 -10.99 41.68 -7.28
N MET A 14 -9.89 41.36 -7.97
CA MET A 14 -9.08 42.32 -8.72
C MET A 14 -8.93 41.86 -10.15
N SER A 15 -9.36 42.73 -11.06
CA SER A 15 -9.31 42.67 -12.51
C SER A 15 -8.57 43.92 -13.02
N CYS A 16 -8.23 43.90 -14.32
CA CYS A 16 -7.52 44.91 -15.13
C CYS A 16 -5.97 44.78 -15.10
N ALA A 17 -5.21 44.85 -16.19
CA ALA A 17 -5.43 45.59 -17.45
C ALA A 17 -4.64 45.01 -18.67
N LEU A 18 -5.24 45.14 -19.86
CA LEU A 18 -4.62 44.99 -21.19
C LEU A 18 -3.78 46.23 -21.56
N ILE A 19 -2.63 46.03 -22.22
CA ILE A 19 -2.04 47.03 -23.13
C ILE A 19 -1.58 46.32 -24.42
N VAL A 20 -2.10 46.84 -25.54
CA VAL A 20 -1.75 46.52 -26.93
C VAL A 20 -0.63 47.45 -27.38
N GLY A 21 0.31 46.96 -28.18
CA GLY A 21 1.28 47.78 -28.90
C GLY A 21 1.75 47.08 -30.18
N VAL A 22 1.19 47.51 -31.32
CA VAL A 22 1.62 47.14 -32.68
C VAL A 22 2.56 48.23 -33.18
N SER A 23 3.68 47.89 -33.82
CA SER A 23 4.39 48.78 -34.75
C SER A 23 5.30 47.95 -35.67
N ALA A 24 4.92 47.88 -36.94
CA ALA A 24 5.76 47.49 -38.05
C ALA A 24 6.30 48.75 -38.74
N SER A 25 7.55 48.77 -39.20
CA SER A 25 7.93 49.30 -40.53
C SER A 25 9.46 49.31 -40.79
N VAL A 26 9.82 48.66 -41.91
CA VAL A 26 10.60 49.20 -43.06
C VAL A 26 12.14 49.34 -42.96
N LEU A 27 12.81 48.46 -43.71
CA LEU A 27 14.14 48.54 -44.37
C LEU A 27 14.23 49.73 -45.36
N PRO A 28 15.41 50.30 -45.72
CA PRO A 28 16.27 49.68 -46.77
C PRO A 28 17.78 49.98 -46.60
N ALA A 29 18.68 49.14 -47.12
CA ALA A 29 19.45 49.32 -48.38
C ALA A 29 20.89 48.88 -48.03
N ALA A 30 21.75 48.29 -48.86
CA ALA A 30 21.79 47.93 -50.27
C ALA A 30 22.89 46.86 -50.41
N GLY A 31 22.93 46.11 -51.52
CA GLY A 31 24.22 45.63 -52.01
C GLY A 31 24.28 44.26 -52.68
N ILE A 32 23.75 44.19 -53.90
CA ILE A 32 24.28 43.42 -55.06
C ILE A 32 24.23 41.89 -55.01
N ALA A 33 23.47 41.37 -55.99
CA ALA A 33 23.37 39.97 -56.38
C ALA A 33 24.63 39.44 -57.07
N THR A 34 24.89 38.16 -56.93
CA THR A 34 25.12 37.25 -58.07
C THR A 34 24.78 35.83 -57.63
N ALA A 35 24.01 35.14 -58.45
CA ALA A 35 23.69 33.74 -58.29
C ALA A 35 24.73 32.91 -59.05
N ASP A 36 25.26 31.89 -58.39
CA ASP A 36 25.74 30.66 -59.03
C ASP A 36 25.52 29.48 -58.06
N THR A 37 24.96 28.40 -58.59
CA THR A 37 24.80 27.08 -57.95
C THR A 37 25.58 26.08 -58.79
N PRO A 38 25.92 24.87 -58.29
CA PRO A 38 26.36 24.49 -56.94
C PRO A 38 27.64 23.59 -57.01
N GLU A 39 28.53 23.64 -56.01
CA GLU A 39 29.54 22.58 -55.81
C GLU A 39 29.33 21.85 -54.48
N LYS A 40 29.23 20.53 -54.58
CA LYS A 40 29.12 19.59 -53.47
C LYS A 40 30.42 19.60 -52.66
N THR A 41 30.36 20.08 -51.43
CA THR A 41 31.32 19.72 -50.38
C THR A 41 30.61 18.90 -49.31
N VAL A 42 30.98 17.62 -49.24
CA VAL A 42 30.64 16.72 -48.13
C VAL A 42 31.38 17.25 -46.90
N GLN A 43 30.64 17.77 -45.91
CA GLN A 43 31.19 18.01 -44.58
C GLN A 43 31.14 16.69 -43.81
N GLU A 44 32.31 16.20 -43.40
CA GLU A 44 32.45 15.14 -42.39
C GLU A 44 31.75 15.58 -41.10
N VAL A 45 30.71 14.85 -40.72
CA VAL A 45 30.12 14.95 -39.38
C VAL A 45 31.03 14.17 -38.45
N THR A 46 31.95 14.88 -37.79
CA THR A 46 32.66 14.33 -36.62
C THR A 46 31.64 14.10 -35.51
N ALA A 47 31.23 12.85 -35.31
CA ALA A 47 30.41 12.44 -34.19
C ALA A 47 31.20 12.64 -32.90
N VAL A 48 30.76 13.58 -32.06
CA VAL A 48 31.21 13.68 -30.68
C VAL A 48 30.55 12.53 -29.91
N PRO A 49 31.30 11.61 -29.29
CA PRO A 49 30.69 10.58 -28.46
C PRO A 49 30.09 11.26 -27.23
N ILE A 50 28.77 11.24 -27.13
CA ILE A 50 28.05 11.64 -25.91
C ILE A 50 28.22 10.49 -24.91
N ASN A 51 29.36 10.45 -24.24
CA ASN A 51 29.52 9.63 -23.04
C ASN A 51 28.92 10.40 -21.85
N ALA A 52 27.59 10.63 -21.91
CA ALA A 52 26.86 11.11 -20.75
C ALA A 52 26.78 9.94 -19.77
N ALA A 53 27.60 9.98 -18.71
CA ALA A 53 27.39 9.14 -17.56
C ALA A 53 25.93 9.32 -17.12
N ILE A 54 25.17 8.23 -17.13
CA ILE A 54 23.82 8.20 -16.60
C ILE A 54 23.93 8.73 -15.16
N PRO A 55 23.16 9.76 -14.75
CA PRO A 55 23.22 10.25 -13.40
C PRO A 55 22.89 9.08 -12.47
N VAL A 56 23.84 8.74 -11.60
CA VAL A 56 23.61 7.82 -10.49
C VAL A 56 22.45 8.40 -9.70
N VAL A 57 21.30 7.74 -9.75
CA VAL A 57 20.16 8.09 -8.91
C VAL A 57 20.61 7.81 -7.47
N THR A 58 21.14 8.84 -6.80
CA THR A 58 21.36 8.78 -5.35
C THR A 58 19.99 8.65 -4.71
N SER A 59 19.65 7.45 -4.26
CA SER A 59 18.43 7.20 -3.50
C SER A 59 18.45 8.08 -2.26
N THR A 60 17.56 9.07 -2.21
CA THR A 60 17.32 9.84 -0.99
C THR A 60 16.79 8.89 0.08
N ALA A 61 17.32 9.00 1.30
CA ALA A 61 16.88 8.17 2.42
C ALA A 61 15.37 8.35 2.64
N VAL A 62 14.65 7.23 2.67
CA VAL A 62 13.24 7.21 3.07
C VAL A 62 13.17 7.37 4.58
N VAL A 63 12.32 8.27 5.04
CA VAL A 63 12.13 8.54 6.47
C VAL A 63 10.74 8.10 6.90
N VAL A 64 10.61 7.78 8.19
CA VAL A 64 9.36 7.31 8.79
C VAL A 64 8.73 8.41 9.63
N LYS A 65 7.44 8.66 9.40
CA LYS A 65 6.57 9.43 10.29
C LYS A 65 5.68 8.47 11.06
N GLU A 66 5.43 8.78 12.33
CA GLU A 66 4.56 7.96 13.17
C GLU A 66 3.12 8.46 13.14
N VAL A 67 2.18 7.52 13.01
CA VAL A 67 0.77 7.72 13.35
C VAL A 67 0.49 6.97 14.64
N VAL A 68 0.06 7.69 15.66
CA VAL A 68 -0.31 7.10 16.96
C VAL A 68 -1.79 6.76 16.95
N LEU A 69 -2.11 5.52 17.31
CA LEU A 69 -3.50 5.09 17.54
C LEU A 69 -3.73 4.87 19.03
N THR A 70 -4.94 5.15 19.49
CA THR A 70 -5.34 4.99 20.88
C THR A 70 -6.71 4.35 20.96
N SER A 71 -6.92 3.44 21.91
CA SER A 71 -8.25 2.96 22.25
C SER A 71 -8.97 3.94 23.17
N SER A 72 -10.29 4.04 23.06
CA SER A 72 -11.15 4.71 24.05
C SER A 72 -11.69 3.74 25.11
N SER A 73 -11.42 2.43 24.98
CA SER A 73 -11.89 1.39 25.87
C SER A 73 -11.12 1.38 27.19
N GLU A 74 -11.82 1.35 28.32
CA GLU A 74 -11.20 1.11 29.64
C GLU A 74 -10.68 -0.33 29.82
N ASN A 75 -11.13 -1.25 28.95
CA ASN A 75 -10.75 -2.65 29.01
C ASN A 75 -9.44 -2.97 28.26
N LEU A 76 -8.89 -2.01 27.51
CA LEU A 76 -7.70 -2.18 26.69
C LEU A 76 -6.73 -1.01 26.87
N THR A 77 -5.49 -1.31 27.24
CA THR A 77 -4.37 -0.36 27.25
C THR A 77 -3.63 -0.44 25.91
N THR A 78 -3.22 0.69 25.34
CA THR A 78 -2.58 0.74 24.01
C THR A 78 -1.28 1.54 23.99
N ASP A 79 -0.26 1.04 23.29
CA ASP A 79 0.91 1.79 22.82
C ASP A 79 1.13 1.43 21.34
N ILE A 80 0.50 2.19 20.44
CA ILE A 80 0.44 1.87 19.01
C ILE A 80 1.11 2.99 18.21
N LYS A 81 2.25 2.67 17.61
CA LYS A 81 3.03 3.54 16.73
C LYS A 81 3.11 2.90 15.35
N VAL A 82 2.34 3.44 14.42
CA VAL A 82 2.23 2.93 13.05
C VAL A 82 3.18 3.70 12.15
N PRO A 83 4.11 3.04 11.43
CA PRO A 83 5.01 3.74 10.54
C PRO A 83 4.30 4.18 9.26
N GLN A 84 4.64 5.38 8.79
CA GLN A 84 4.27 5.92 7.48
C GLN A 84 5.54 6.38 6.78
N LEU A 85 5.86 5.75 5.65
CA LEU A 85 7.01 6.07 4.81
C LEU A 85 6.80 7.42 4.12
N THR A 86 7.88 8.18 4.01
CA THR A 86 7.92 9.44 3.27
C THR A 86 9.24 9.56 2.50
N GLY A 87 9.18 10.10 1.28
CA GLY A 87 10.35 10.27 0.42
C GLY A 87 10.60 9.12 -0.56
N MET A 88 9.61 8.24 -0.77
CA MET A 88 9.65 7.30 -1.90
C MET A 88 9.48 8.05 -3.23
N VAL A 89 10.11 7.52 -4.29
CA VAL A 89 10.05 8.07 -5.65
C VAL A 89 8.66 7.82 -6.26
N ASP A 90 8.12 6.61 -6.07
CA ASP A 90 6.75 6.25 -6.44
C ASP A 90 5.78 6.62 -5.31
N VAL A 91 5.18 7.81 -5.42
CA VAL A 91 4.26 8.35 -4.41
C VAL A 91 2.98 7.50 -4.31
N ARG A 92 2.51 6.91 -5.42
CA ARG A 92 1.30 6.08 -5.40
C ARG A 92 1.52 4.82 -4.59
N TYR A 93 2.62 4.11 -4.87
CA TYR A 93 3.00 2.92 -4.10
C TYR A 93 3.24 3.25 -2.62
N GLN A 94 3.87 4.40 -2.33
CA GLN A 94 4.08 4.86 -0.96
C GLN A 94 2.75 4.99 -0.21
N ASP A 95 1.77 5.67 -0.80
CA ASP A 95 0.47 5.89 -0.19
C ASP A 95 -0.28 4.56 -0.01
N GLU A 96 -0.24 3.66 -1.00
CA GLU A 96 -0.81 2.32 -0.91
C GLU A 96 -0.19 1.49 0.22
N LEU A 97 1.14 1.49 0.36
CA LEU A 97 1.85 0.75 1.41
C LEU A 97 1.54 1.34 2.80
N ASN A 98 1.54 2.67 2.91
CA ASN A 98 1.18 3.39 4.12
C ASN A 98 -0.25 3.05 4.57
N ASP A 99 -1.19 3.01 3.62
CA ASP A 99 -2.57 2.61 3.86
C ASP A 99 -2.66 1.15 4.31
N ILE A 100 -1.89 0.22 3.70
CA ILE A 100 -1.86 -1.18 4.11
C ILE A 100 -1.38 -1.32 5.56
N ILE A 101 -0.28 -0.67 5.93
CA ILE A 101 0.28 -0.75 7.28
C ILE A 101 -0.72 -0.19 8.32
N LEU A 102 -1.32 0.97 8.03
CA LEU A 102 -2.36 1.56 8.87
C LEU A 102 -3.63 0.69 8.91
N SER A 103 -3.94 0.02 7.80
CA SER A 103 -5.05 -0.92 7.65
C SER A 103 -4.84 -2.28 8.35
N HIS A 104 -3.61 -2.64 8.67
CA HIS A 104 -3.35 -3.74 9.60
C HIS A 104 -3.52 -3.26 11.05
N ALA A 105 -2.88 -2.14 11.43
CA ALA A 105 -2.85 -1.67 12.81
C ALA A 105 -4.25 -1.40 13.44
N ASN A 106 -5.13 -0.60 12.81
CA ASN A 106 -6.50 -0.45 13.36
C ASN A 106 -7.36 -1.75 13.34
N LYS A 107 -7.00 -2.78 12.54
CA LYS A 107 -7.78 -4.04 12.47
C LYS A 107 -7.42 -4.86 13.68
N ASP A 108 -6.13 -4.91 13.99
CA ASP A 108 -5.63 -5.40 15.28
C ASP A 108 -6.29 -4.61 16.42
N LEU A 109 -6.30 -3.27 16.40
CA LEU A 109 -6.95 -2.46 17.44
C LEU A 109 -8.43 -2.84 17.64
N ALA A 110 -9.23 -2.85 16.58
CA ALA A 110 -10.66 -3.19 16.68
C ALA A 110 -10.89 -4.62 17.18
N ALA A 111 -10.07 -5.58 16.75
CA ALA A 111 -10.14 -6.96 17.24
C ALA A 111 -9.81 -7.04 18.73
N TRP A 112 -8.75 -6.36 19.17
CA TRP A 112 -8.35 -6.33 20.57
C TRP A 112 -9.33 -5.59 21.48
N GLU A 113 -9.98 -4.53 20.98
CA GLU A 113 -11.06 -3.85 21.69
C GLU A 113 -12.23 -4.79 21.94
N LYS A 114 -12.61 -5.56 20.92
CA LYS A 114 -13.65 -6.58 21.02
C LYS A 114 -13.26 -7.69 22.01
N ASP A 115 -12.07 -8.28 21.86
CA ASP A 115 -11.60 -9.38 22.70
C ASP A 115 -11.48 -8.96 24.17
N ALA A 116 -11.01 -7.73 24.43
CA ALA A 116 -10.94 -7.16 25.76
C ALA A 116 -12.34 -6.93 26.38
N ALA A 117 -13.31 -6.45 25.59
CA ALA A 117 -14.68 -6.27 26.06
C ALA A 117 -15.36 -7.62 26.38
N ASP A 118 -15.18 -8.63 25.52
CA ASP A 118 -15.72 -9.97 25.73
C ASP A 118 -15.11 -10.61 26.98
N ALA A 119 -13.80 -10.47 27.19
CA ALA A 119 -13.10 -10.96 28.37
C ALA A 119 -13.55 -10.27 29.67
N ALA A 120 -13.78 -8.96 29.63
CA ALA A 120 -14.32 -8.20 30.76
C ALA A 120 -15.75 -8.64 31.10
N ALA A 121 -16.59 -8.89 30.09
CA ALA A 121 -17.94 -9.42 30.28
C ALA A 121 -17.92 -10.81 30.92
N ALA A 122 -17.08 -11.72 30.42
CA ALA A 122 -16.92 -13.08 30.97
C ALA A 122 -16.41 -13.06 32.42
N ALA A 123 -15.48 -12.16 32.75
CA ALA A 123 -14.97 -11.97 34.11
C ALA A 123 -16.08 -11.56 35.09
N LYS A 124 -16.95 -10.65 34.64
CA LYS A 124 -18.12 -10.22 35.42
C LYS A 124 -19.12 -11.35 35.60
N GLU A 125 -19.37 -12.15 34.58
CA GLU A 125 -20.28 -13.30 34.61
C GLU A 125 -19.79 -14.41 35.55
N HIS A 126 -18.50 -14.75 35.47
CA HIS A 126 -17.91 -15.86 36.21
C HIS A 126 -17.24 -15.45 37.54
N GLY A 127 -17.31 -14.17 37.91
CA GLY A 127 -16.90 -13.69 39.23
C GLY A 127 -15.39 -13.65 39.48
N TYR A 128 -14.56 -13.54 38.45
CA TYR A 128 -13.11 -13.33 38.59
C TYR A 128 -12.70 -11.89 38.26
N THR A 129 -11.56 -11.44 38.83
CA THR A 129 -11.05 -10.09 38.58
C THR A 129 -10.53 -9.95 37.17
N TYR A 130 -11.16 -9.09 36.36
CA TYR A 130 -10.62 -8.69 35.07
C TYR A 130 -9.41 -7.76 35.23
N ARG A 131 -8.38 -7.99 34.42
CA ARG A 131 -7.25 -7.08 34.25
C ARG A 131 -7.27 -6.61 32.80
N PRO A 132 -7.22 -5.29 32.53
CA PRO A 132 -7.22 -4.79 31.17
C PRO A 132 -6.14 -5.45 30.32
N TYR A 133 -6.51 -5.81 29.10
CA TYR A 133 -5.56 -6.29 28.11
C TYR A 133 -4.62 -5.15 27.68
N GLY A 134 -3.52 -5.52 27.04
CA GLY A 134 -2.60 -4.58 26.42
C GLY A 134 -2.40 -4.88 24.93
N LEU A 135 -2.38 -3.84 24.11
CA LEU A 135 -1.98 -3.92 22.71
C LEU A 135 -0.83 -2.96 22.44
N THR A 136 0.31 -3.51 22.06
CA THR A 136 1.49 -2.74 21.63
C THR A 136 1.75 -3.01 20.16
N ILE A 137 1.89 -1.95 19.36
CA ILE A 137 2.33 -2.04 17.97
C ILE A 137 3.50 -1.08 17.81
N THR A 138 4.65 -1.62 17.44
CA THR A 138 5.88 -0.85 17.23
C THR A 138 6.52 -1.23 15.90
N TYR A 139 7.48 -0.43 15.44
CA TYR A 139 8.18 -0.71 14.19
C TYR A 139 9.69 -0.49 14.33
N THR A 140 10.42 -0.98 13.33
CA THR A 140 11.85 -0.70 13.18
C THR A 140 12.16 -0.55 11.69
N LEU A 141 12.73 0.60 11.30
CA LEU A 141 13.30 0.79 9.97
C LEU A 141 14.64 0.05 9.91
N LYS A 142 14.74 -0.95 9.04
CA LYS A 142 15.90 -1.84 8.89
C LYS A 142 16.85 -1.39 7.77
N SER A 143 16.29 -0.80 6.72
CA SER A 143 17.01 -0.15 5.63
C SER A 143 16.20 1.03 5.11
N ASP A 144 16.85 2.17 4.89
CA ASP A 144 16.24 3.43 4.42
C ASP A 144 16.40 3.65 2.90
N GLY A 145 16.96 2.66 2.19
CA GLY A 145 17.24 2.72 0.77
C GLY A 145 18.66 3.19 0.43
N THR A 146 19.44 3.72 1.36
CA THR A 146 20.82 4.19 1.09
C THR A 146 21.89 3.10 1.21
N GLY A 147 21.53 1.96 1.80
CA GLY A 147 22.43 0.83 2.05
C GLY A 147 22.62 -0.10 0.85
N ASN A 148 23.08 -1.33 1.14
CA ASN A 148 23.15 -2.42 0.17
C ASN A 148 21.97 -3.38 0.38
N PRO A 149 21.16 -3.69 -0.65
CA PRO A 149 21.18 -3.12 -2.01
C PRO A 149 20.63 -1.70 -2.08
N ALA A 150 21.18 -0.87 -2.96
CA ALA A 150 20.74 0.51 -3.14
C ALA A 150 19.26 0.57 -3.57
N GLY A 151 18.51 1.50 -3.00
CA GLY A 151 17.07 1.66 -3.21
C GLY A 151 16.20 0.70 -2.39
N VAL A 152 16.76 -0.29 -1.67
CA VAL A 152 15.95 -1.21 -0.86
C VAL A 152 15.59 -0.58 0.49
N VAL A 153 14.30 -0.31 0.67
CA VAL A 153 13.71 0.13 1.93
C VAL A 153 13.08 -1.07 2.61
N SER A 154 13.38 -1.26 3.90
CA SER A 154 12.90 -2.42 4.64
C SER A 154 12.54 -2.05 6.07
N LEU A 155 11.42 -2.53 6.58
CA LEU A 155 10.97 -2.32 7.95
C LEU A 155 10.22 -3.54 8.50
N THR A 156 10.22 -3.65 9.81
CA THR A 156 9.41 -4.63 10.55
C THR A 156 8.36 -3.92 11.40
N VAL A 157 7.15 -4.45 11.47
CA VAL A 157 6.10 -4.03 12.42
C VAL A 157 5.83 -5.19 13.37
N THR A 158 5.95 -4.95 14.67
CA THR A 158 5.70 -5.96 15.71
C THR A 158 4.41 -5.62 16.46
N THR A 159 3.41 -6.50 16.35
CA THR A 159 2.17 -6.45 17.13
C THR A 159 2.29 -7.42 18.31
N TYR A 160 2.09 -6.93 19.52
CA TYR A 160 2.13 -7.70 20.76
C TYR A 160 0.86 -7.49 21.58
N GLY A 161 0.23 -8.61 21.92
CA GLY A 161 -0.92 -8.68 22.79
C GLY A 161 -0.59 -9.16 24.20
N ALA A 162 -1.07 -8.46 25.22
CA ALA A 162 -0.87 -8.79 26.62
C ALA A 162 -2.19 -9.17 27.30
N THR A 163 -2.31 -10.42 27.74
CA THR A 163 -3.49 -10.96 28.45
C THR A 163 -3.15 -11.54 29.83
N GLY A 164 -1.96 -11.22 30.38
CA GLY A 164 -1.50 -11.71 31.69
C GLY A 164 -0.63 -12.98 31.65
N GLY A 165 -0.14 -13.38 30.46
CA GLY A 165 0.75 -14.53 30.29
C GLY A 165 1.89 -14.25 29.29
N THR A 166 2.49 -15.32 28.76
CA THR A 166 3.51 -15.18 27.70
C THR A 166 2.83 -14.85 26.37
N GLY A 167 3.04 -13.65 25.84
CA GLY A 167 2.49 -13.26 24.56
C GLY A 167 3.20 -13.91 23.36
N MET A 168 2.51 -13.82 22.23
CA MET A 168 2.90 -14.32 20.91
C MET A 168 3.02 -13.11 19.97
N PRO A 169 4.16 -12.42 19.92
CA PRO A 169 4.30 -11.28 19.03
C PRO A 169 4.19 -11.73 17.56
N ARG A 170 3.43 -10.97 16.78
CA ARG A 170 3.34 -11.10 15.32
C ARG A 170 4.32 -10.09 14.70
N VAL A 171 5.22 -10.55 13.84
CA VAL A 171 6.18 -9.69 13.14
C VAL A 171 5.83 -9.65 11.66
N ASP A 172 5.35 -8.51 11.20
CA ASP A 172 5.15 -8.22 9.78
C ASP A 172 6.41 -7.60 9.19
N THR A 173 6.74 -7.98 7.96
CA THR A 173 7.91 -7.48 7.25
C THR A 173 7.49 -6.80 5.95
N TYR A 174 8.01 -5.60 5.69
CA TYR A 174 7.77 -4.86 4.45
C TYR A 174 9.12 -4.51 3.83
N THR A 175 9.39 -5.04 2.65
CA THR A 175 10.65 -4.81 1.91
C THR A 175 10.32 -4.43 0.48
N VAL A 176 10.78 -3.25 0.07
CA VAL A 176 10.40 -2.62 -1.19
C VAL A 176 11.59 -1.99 -1.88
N LEU A 177 11.59 -1.98 -3.20
CA LEU A 177 12.55 -1.26 -4.02
C LEU A 177 11.97 0.12 -4.31
N ASN A 178 12.62 1.15 -3.78
CA ASN A 178 12.29 2.55 -4.03
C ASN A 178 12.89 3.01 -5.37
N ALA A 179 12.08 2.93 -6.42
CA ALA A 179 12.41 3.35 -7.78
C ALA A 179 11.23 4.10 -8.40
N ALA A 180 11.39 4.61 -9.63
CA ALA A 180 10.31 5.29 -10.35
C ALA A 180 9.05 4.42 -10.52
N GLN A 181 9.24 3.10 -10.60
CA GLN A 181 8.20 2.10 -10.43
C GLN A 181 8.62 1.27 -9.22
N ALA A 182 7.98 1.54 -8.08
CA ALA A 182 8.30 0.78 -6.87
C ALA A 182 7.77 -0.65 -6.99
N GLN A 183 8.46 -1.58 -6.34
CA GLN A 183 8.07 -2.98 -6.30
C GLN A 183 8.31 -3.58 -4.93
N ARG A 184 7.52 -4.60 -4.59
CA ARG A 184 7.87 -5.48 -3.47
C ARG A 184 9.13 -6.25 -3.85
N VAL A 185 10.11 -6.28 -2.94
CA VAL A 185 11.29 -7.14 -3.09
C VAL A 185 10.95 -8.54 -2.58
N THR A 186 11.42 -9.56 -3.27
CA THR A 186 11.31 -10.97 -2.90
C THR A 186 12.66 -11.54 -2.47
N LEU A 187 12.66 -12.70 -1.81
CA LEU A 187 13.89 -13.43 -1.52
C LEU A 187 14.61 -13.89 -2.80
N GLN A 188 13.87 -14.16 -3.88
CA GLN A 188 14.43 -14.50 -5.18
C GLN A 188 15.19 -13.33 -5.80
N ASP A 189 14.70 -12.09 -5.66
CA ASP A 189 15.40 -10.90 -6.14
C ASP A 189 16.75 -10.68 -5.43
N LEU A 190 16.84 -11.13 -4.17
CA LEU A 190 18.01 -10.94 -3.33
C LEU A 190 19.04 -12.08 -3.43
N LEU A 191 18.57 -13.32 -3.53
CA LEU A 191 19.41 -14.52 -3.41
C LEU A 191 19.40 -15.38 -4.68
N GLY A 192 18.66 -14.97 -5.72
CA GLY A 192 18.57 -15.65 -7.00
C GLY A 192 17.57 -16.82 -7.02
N ALA A 193 17.55 -17.56 -8.13
CA ALA A 193 16.56 -18.61 -8.39
C ALA A 193 16.57 -19.74 -7.34
N ASN A 194 17.72 -20.04 -6.74
CA ASN A 194 17.90 -21.11 -5.75
C ASN A 194 17.81 -20.60 -4.29
N TYR A 195 17.03 -19.53 -4.07
CA TYR A 195 16.94 -18.91 -2.75
C TYR A 195 16.41 -19.88 -1.69
N LYS A 196 15.44 -20.74 -2.04
CA LYS A 196 14.87 -21.72 -1.10
C LYS A 196 15.91 -22.72 -0.63
N GLU A 197 16.68 -23.29 -1.54
CA GLU A 197 17.75 -24.25 -1.22
C GLU A 197 18.80 -23.59 -0.33
N THR A 198 19.23 -22.38 -0.69
CA THR A 198 20.22 -21.60 0.05
C THR A 198 19.76 -21.33 1.49
N ILE A 199 18.53 -20.85 1.64
CA ILE A 199 17.97 -20.51 2.95
C ILE A 199 17.75 -21.77 3.78
N ASN A 200 17.15 -22.81 3.21
CA ASN A 200 16.87 -24.05 3.92
C ASN A 200 18.18 -24.70 4.43
N ALA A 201 19.23 -24.70 3.61
CA ALA A 201 20.55 -25.19 4.03
C ALA A 201 21.14 -24.36 5.18
N GLY A 202 21.07 -23.02 5.10
CA GLY A 202 21.57 -22.15 6.15
C GLY A 202 20.81 -22.27 7.47
N VAL A 203 19.49 -22.40 7.41
CA VAL A 203 18.64 -22.63 8.59
C VAL A 203 18.99 -23.97 9.24
N ILE A 204 19.10 -25.06 8.46
CA ILE A 204 19.48 -26.38 8.97
C ILE A 204 20.87 -26.32 9.63
N ALA A 205 21.86 -25.69 8.99
CA ALA A 205 23.20 -25.57 9.55
C ALA A 205 23.19 -24.85 10.90
N LYS A 206 22.36 -23.81 11.05
CA LYS A 206 22.24 -23.06 12.31
C LYS A 206 21.47 -23.83 13.38
N ILE A 207 20.43 -24.58 13.01
CA ILE A 207 19.74 -25.52 13.90
C ILE A 207 20.72 -26.58 14.41
N ASP A 208 21.56 -27.14 13.53
CA ASP A 208 22.51 -28.19 13.88
C ASP A 208 23.67 -27.68 14.75
N ALA A 209 24.02 -26.40 14.64
CA ALA A 209 25.00 -25.76 15.52
C ALA A 209 24.47 -25.54 16.94
N ASP A 210 23.18 -25.23 17.11
CA ASP A 210 22.57 -24.86 18.38
C ASP A 210 21.28 -25.66 18.71
N PRO A 211 21.31 -27.01 18.65
CA PRO A 211 20.09 -27.84 18.62
C PRO A 211 19.22 -27.73 19.87
N GLN A 212 19.78 -27.30 21.00
CA GLN A 212 19.06 -27.13 22.27
C GLN A 212 17.95 -26.06 22.20
N TYR A 213 18.05 -25.11 21.27
CA TYR A 213 17.09 -24.02 21.14
C TYR A 213 16.07 -24.24 20.01
N PHE A 214 16.29 -25.23 19.15
CA PHE A 214 15.52 -25.43 17.92
C PHE A 214 14.78 -26.77 17.89
N PHE A 215 13.62 -26.77 17.25
CA PHE A 215 12.82 -27.95 16.98
C PHE A 215 13.12 -28.43 15.56
N LYS A 216 14.20 -29.21 15.41
CA LYS A 216 14.67 -29.67 14.10
C LYS A 216 13.60 -30.41 13.29
N ASP A 217 12.75 -31.17 13.97
CA ASP A 217 11.63 -31.90 13.39
C ASP A 217 10.51 -30.98 12.86
N GLN A 218 10.39 -29.76 13.37
CA GLN A 218 9.36 -28.79 12.97
C GLN A 218 9.79 -27.93 11.78
N PHE A 219 11.08 -27.83 11.47
CA PHE A 219 11.52 -27.13 10.26
C PHE A 219 11.25 -27.97 9.01
N LYS A 220 10.29 -27.52 8.18
CA LYS A 220 9.91 -28.17 6.91
C LYS A 220 10.41 -27.44 5.67
N GLY A 221 11.25 -26.43 5.85
CA GLY A 221 11.62 -25.46 4.82
C GLY A 221 10.84 -24.16 4.93
N ILE A 222 11.32 -23.13 4.23
CA ILE A 222 10.62 -21.84 4.12
C ILE A 222 9.42 -21.89 3.18
N SER A 223 8.42 -21.04 3.42
CA SER A 223 7.32 -20.81 2.48
C SER A 223 7.72 -19.84 1.35
N ASP A 224 6.90 -19.75 0.30
CA ASP A 224 7.05 -18.75 -0.77
C ASP A 224 6.90 -17.31 -0.23
N GLU A 225 6.04 -17.13 0.77
CA GLU A 225 5.78 -15.84 1.42
C GLU A 225 6.53 -15.66 2.74
N GLN A 226 7.64 -16.37 2.95
CA GLN A 226 8.41 -16.31 4.19
C GLN A 226 8.77 -14.85 4.54
N GLY A 227 8.50 -14.45 5.78
CA GLY A 227 8.82 -13.11 6.27
C GLY A 227 10.33 -12.85 6.29
N PHE A 228 10.74 -11.70 5.75
CA PHE A 228 12.14 -11.31 5.72
C PHE A 228 12.30 -9.79 5.64
N TYR A 229 13.45 -9.29 6.09
CA TYR A 229 13.86 -7.90 5.91
C TYR A 229 15.30 -7.81 5.40
N VAL A 230 15.70 -6.61 4.98
CA VAL A 230 17.10 -6.31 4.60
C VAL A 230 17.69 -5.36 5.62
N GLU A 231 18.86 -5.72 6.14
CA GLU A 231 19.60 -4.90 7.10
C GLU A 231 21.09 -5.10 6.86
N LYS A 232 21.85 -4.00 6.75
CA LYS A 232 23.33 -4.02 6.68
C LYS A 232 23.92 -4.95 5.61
N GLY A 233 23.30 -5.04 4.43
CA GLY A 233 23.78 -5.90 3.34
C GLY A 233 23.47 -7.38 3.51
N GLU A 234 22.54 -7.72 4.40
CA GLU A 234 22.08 -9.09 4.61
C GLU A 234 20.56 -9.19 4.38
N ALA A 235 20.12 -10.30 3.79
CA ALA A 235 18.74 -10.73 3.88
C ALA A 235 18.55 -11.46 5.22
N VAL A 236 17.58 -11.03 6.01
CA VAL A 236 17.27 -11.59 7.33
C VAL A 236 15.92 -12.28 7.29
N VAL A 237 15.92 -13.60 7.29
CA VAL A 237 14.71 -14.44 7.28
C VAL A 237 14.21 -14.63 8.71
N VAL A 238 12.92 -14.36 8.94
CA VAL A 238 12.32 -14.33 10.27
C VAL A 238 11.29 -15.44 10.41
N PHE A 239 11.36 -16.20 11.51
CA PHE A 239 10.36 -17.20 11.87
C PHE A 239 9.49 -16.72 13.03
N PRO A 240 8.17 -17.02 13.03
CA PRO A 240 7.34 -16.73 14.18
C PRO A 240 7.85 -17.42 15.45
N LYS A 241 7.64 -16.78 16.60
CA LYS A 241 7.92 -17.39 17.91
C LYS A 241 7.26 -18.77 18.01
N TYR A 242 7.98 -19.74 18.55
CA TYR A 242 7.58 -21.16 18.66
C TYR A 242 7.48 -21.96 17.36
N ALA A 243 7.64 -21.35 16.17
CA ALA A 243 7.49 -22.09 14.91
C ALA A 243 8.55 -23.19 14.74
N ILE A 244 9.81 -22.87 15.04
CA ILE A 244 10.94 -23.80 14.89
C ILE A 244 11.92 -23.75 16.07
N ALA A 245 11.58 -23.02 17.14
CA ALA A 245 12.46 -22.79 18.27
C ALA A 245 11.69 -22.59 19.59
N ALA A 246 12.34 -22.86 20.71
CA ALA A 246 11.78 -22.62 22.03
C ALA A 246 11.50 -21.13 22.26
N GLY A 247 10.56 -20.81 23.16
CA GLY A 247 10.09 -19.43 23.38
C GLY A 247 11.16 -18.43 23.80
N VAL A 248 12.26 -18.90 24.41
CA VAL A 248 13.43 -18.09 24.78
C VAL A 248 14.18 -17.55 23.56
N ALA A 249 14.07 -18.20 22.41
CA ALA A 249 14.65 -17.75 21.15
C ALA A 249 13.85 -16.60 20.50
N GLY A 250 12.71 -16.20 21.08
CA GLY A 250 11.86 -15.15 20.52
C GLY A 250 11.36 -15.54 19.13
N SER A 251 11.41 -14.60 18.18
CA SER A 251 11.21 -14.83 16.75
C SER A 251 12.59 -15.05 16.11
N PRO A 252 12.98 -16.30 15.79
CA PRO A 252 14.33 -16.58 15.31
C PRO A 252 14.62 -15.89 13.97
N GLU A 253 15.83 -15.35 13.84
CA GLU A 253 16.32 -14.68 12.64
C GLU A 253 17.54 -15.42 12.05
N PHE A 254 17.58 -15.56 10.72
CA PHE A 254 18.69 -16.17 10.00
C PHE A 254 19.18 -15.21 8.92
N ARG A 255 20.49 -14.93 8.92
CA ARG A 255 21.11 -13.87 8.12
C ARG A 255 21.89 -14.47 6.96
N PHE A 256 21.70 -13.90 5.78
CA PHE A 256 22.33 -14.31 4.53
C PHE A 256 22.97 -13.10 3.88
N ALA A 257 24.29 -13.11 3.71
CA ALA A 257 25.03 -12.02 3.09
C ALA A 257 24.61 -11.84 1.63
N LEU A 258 24.39 -10.59 1.24
CA LEU A 258 24.08 -10.21 -0.13
C LEU A 258 25.35 -9.79 -0.88
N PRO A 259 25.43 -10.00 -2.21
CA PRO A 259 26.53 -9.48 -3.01
C PRO A 259 26.66 -7.96 -2.85
N ALA A 260 27.89 -7.44 -2.78
CA ALA A 260 28.15 -6.01 -2.60
C ALA A 260 27.74 -5.18 -3.83
N ASP A 261 27.67 -5.82 -5.01
CA ASP A 261 27.28 -5.25 -6.28
C ASP A 261 25.86 -5.64 -6.71
N LEU A 262 25.05 -6.22 -5.79
CA LEU A 262 23.69 -6.62 -6.07
C LEU A 262 22.86 -5.42 -6.53
N LYS A 263 22.35 -5.50 -7.76
CA LYS A 263 21.40 -4.54 -8.32
C LYS A 263 20.08 -5.24 -8.55
N ILE A 264 19.06 -4.78 -7.84
CA ILE A 264 17.69 -5.19 -8.12
C ILE A 264 17.19 -4.31 -9.26
N THR A 265 17.05 -4.90 -10.43
CA THR A 265 16.32 -4.25 -11.52
C THR A 265 14.84 -4.29 -11.18
N PRO A 266 14.11 -3.16 -11.31
CA PRO A 266 12.66 -3.20 -11.28
C PRO A 266 12.21 -4.21 -12.32
N ASN A 267 11.68 -5.33 -11.85
CA ASN A 267 10.96 -6.27 -12.68
C ASN A 267 9.51 -6.00 -12.32
N PRO A 268 8.79 -5.17 -13.11
CA PRO A 268 7.39 -4.90 -12.87
C PRO A 268 6.62 -6.20 -13.09
N THR A 269 6.71 -7.11 -12.13
CA THR A 269 5.67 -8.07 -11.85
C THR A 269 4.64 -7.19 -11.16
N PRO A 270 3.49 -6.94 -11.80
CA PRO A 270 2.43 -6.21 -11.15
C PRO A 270 2.25 -6.82 -9.75
N LEU A 271 2.20 -5.98 -8.71
CA LEU A 271 1.29 -6.32 -7.61
C LEU A 271 0.01 -6.82 -8.29
N PRO A 272 -0.59 -7.96 -7.94
CA PRO A 272 -1.83 -8.40 -8.56
C PRO A 272 -2.82 -7.22 -8.56
N GLY A 273 -2.97 -6.55 -9.71
CA GLY A 273 -3.56 -5.20 -9.78
C GLY A 273 -2.78 -4.02 -10.38
N ALA A 274 -1.63 -4.18 -11.04
CA ALA A 274 -0.96 -3.07 -11.76
C ALA A 274 -0.92 -3.22 -13.29
N ASP A 275 -1.82 -4.02 -13.87
CA ASP A 275 -2.32 -3.70 -15.21
C ASP A 275 -3.35 -2.59 -15.04
N LYS A 276 -3.34 -1.57 -15.91
CA LYS A 276 -4.48 -0.65 -16.04
C LYS A 276 -5.69 -1.50 -16.40
N VAL A 277 -6.48 -1.88 -15.40
CA VAL A 277 -7.65 -2.71 -15.64
C VAL A 277 -8.71 -1.79 -16.18
N LYS A 278 -8.99 -1.93 -17.47
CA LYS A 278 -10.10 -1.24 -18.13
C LYS A 278 -11.34 -2.11 -18.03
N VAL A 279 -12.36 -1.59 -17.38
CA VAL A 279 -13.67 -2.21 -17.29
C VAL A 279 -14.68 -1.27 -17.94
N ASP A 280 -15.19 -1.70 -19.10
CA ASP A 280 -16.30 -1.03 -19.77
C ASP A 280 -17.61 -1.65 -19.31
N LEU A 281 -18.46 -0.84 -18.69
CA LEU A 281 -19.85 -1.19 -18.39
C LEU A 281 -20.74 -0.61 -19.47
N ALA A 282 -21.61 -1.43 -20.05
CA ALA A 282 -22.62 -0.95 -20.98
C ALA A 282 -23.66 -0.09 -20.24
N ALA A 283 -24.32 0.84 -20.93
CA ALA A 283 -25.42 1.61 -20.33
C ALA A 283 -26.53 0.71 -19.75
N SER A 284 -26.73 -0.50 -20.30
CA SER A 284 -27.68 -1.50 -19.77
C SER A 284 -27.25 -2.14 -18.44
N ASP A 285 -25.96 -2.09 -18.10
CA ASP A 285 -25.45 -2.58 -16.81
C ASP A 285 -25.63 -1.54 -15.69
N VAL A 286 -25.89 -0.28 -16.03
CA VAL A 286 -26.02 0.83 -15.07
C VAL A 286 -27.50 1.05 -14.77
N VAL A 287 -27.87 0.96 -13.49
CA VAL A 287 -29.24 1.17 -13.03
C VAL A 287 -29.31 2.47 -12.25
N VAL A 288 -30.24 3.35 -12.58
CA VAL A 288 -30.48 4.57 -11.79
C VAL A 288 -31.62 4.29 -10.81
N ASN A 289 -31.37 4.51 -9.51
CA ASN A 289 -32.40 4.35 -8.49
C ASN A 289 -33.40 5.54 -8.49
N ALA A 290 -34.43 5.46 -7.65
CA ALA A 290 -35.44 6.52 -7.52
C ALA A 290 -34.87 7.90 -7.11
N ASP A 291 -33.71 7.90 -6.46
CA ASP A 291 -33.01 9.10 -5.98
C ASP A 291 -32.02 9.67 -7.01
N GLY A 292 -31.95 9.09 -8.22
CA GLY A 292 -31.04 9.54 -9.29
C GLY A 292 -29.60 9.05 -9.13
N VAL A 293 -29.31 8.15 -8.19
CA VAL A 293 -27.97 7.57 -8.00
C VAL A 293 -27.76 6.41 -8.97
N SER A 294 -26.68 6.49 -9.74
CA SER A 294 -26.24 5.40 -10.63
C SER A 294 -25.64 4.26 -9.83
N LEU A 295 -26.14 3.06 -10.08
CA LEU A 295 -25.72 1.81 -9.46
C LEU A 295 -25.10 0.89 -10.51
N VAL A 296 -24.08 0.14 -10.10
CA VAL A 296 -23.32 -0.79 -10.96
C VAL A 296 -23.25 -2.18 -10.33
N PRO A 297 -23.16 -3.26 -11.15
CA PRO A 297 -23.09 -4.63 -10.66
C PRO A 297 -21.77 -4.85 -9.92
N PHE A 298 -21.87 -5.00 -8.60
CA PHE A 298 -20.72 -5.04 -7.69
C PHE A 298 -19.70 -6.12 -8.05
N ARG A 299 -20.17 -7.36 -8.20
CA ARG A 299 -19.30 -8.51 -8.46
C ARG A 299 -18.56 -8.35 -9.79
N LYS A 300 -19.28 -7.97 -10.85
CA LYS A 300 -18.73 -7.76 -12.20
C LYS A 300 -17.61 -6.72 -12.17
N VAL A 301 -17.83 -5.59 -11.51
CA VAL A 301 -16.81 -4.53 -11.40
C VAL A 301 -15.64 -4.97 -10.52
N ALA A 302 -15.90 -5.50 -9.32
CA ALA A 302 -14.87 -5.90 -8.37
C ALA A 302 -13.97 -7.01 -8.93
N GLU A 303 -14.55 -8.09 -9.48
CA GLU A 303 -13.78 -9.18 -10.08
C GLU A 303 -13.00 -8.74 -11.31
N ALA A 304 -13.60 -7.87 -12.16
CA ALA A 304 -12.89 -7.33 -13.30
C ALA A 304 -11.67 -6.51 -12.86
N LEU A 305 -11.80 -5.70 -11.81
CA LEU A 305 -10.70 -4.96 -11.15
C LEU A 305 -9.71 -5.87 -10.39
N GLY A 306 -9.87 -7.19 -10.45
CA GLY A 306 -8.94 -8.16 -9.85
C GLY A 306 -9.16 -8.40 -8.35
N TYR A 307 -10.31 -7.99 -7.80
CA TYR A 307 -10.68 -8.34 -6.44
C TYR A 307 -11.36 -9.71 -6.38
N THR A 308 -11.10 -10.46 -5.30
CA THR A 308 -11.87 -11.64 -4.92
C THR A 308 -13.12 -11.18 -4.16
N VAL A 309 -14.29 -11.67 -4.55
CA VAL A 309 -15.56 -11.38 -3.87
C VAL A 309 -16.06 -12.62 -3.14
N LYS A 310 -16.36 -12.48 -1.85
CA LYS A 310 -16.96 -13.52 -1.02
C LYS A 310 -18.30 -13.05 -0.47
N TRP A 311 -19.34 -13.88 -0.63
CA TRP A 311 -20.66 -13.60 -0.05
C TRP A 311 -20.78 -14.18 1.36
N ASN A 312 -21.29 -13.38 2.29
CA ASN A 312 -21.65 -13.79 3.64
C ASN A 312 -23.18 -13.76 3.78
N GLN A 313 -23.77 -14.95 3.83
CA GLN A 313 -25.22 -15.14 3.92
C GLN A 313 -25.80 -14.66 5.26
N ASP A 314 -25.06 -14.87 6.37
CA ASP A 314 -25.54 -14.58 7.72
C ASP A 314 -25.64 -13.08 7.98
N THR A 315 -24.69 -12.30 7.43
CA THR A 315 -24.67 -10.84 7.57
C THR A 315 -25.25 -10.10 6.38
N TYR A 316 -25.69 -10.83 5.35
CA TYR A 316 -26.23 -10.29 4.10
C TYR A 316 -25.29 -9.24 3.47
N ALA A 317 -24.00 -9.60 3.37
CA ALA A 317 -22.93 -8.72 2.95
C ALA A 317 -21.97 -9.40 1.95
N ALA A 318 -21.38 -8.61 1.07
CA ALA A 318 -20.30 -9.05 0.19
C ALA A 318 -18.96 -8.47 0.68
N GLU A 319 -18.00 -9.35 0.93
CA GLU A 319 -16.62 -8.99 1.24
C GLU A 319 -15.79 -8.99 -0.04
N VAL A 320 -14.89 -8.02 -0.18
CA VAL A 320 -14.05 -7.86 -1.35
C VAL A 320 -12.59 -7.68 -0.95
N MET A 321 -11.71 -8.43 -1.61
CA MET A 321 -10.32 -8.61 -1.20
C MET A 321 -9.36 -8.53 -2.39
N LYS A 322 -8.32 -7.70 -2.30
CA LYS A 322 -7.21 -7.66 -3.29
C LYS A 322 -5.89 -7.44 -2.55
N GLY A 323 -5.10 -8.50 -2.46
CA GLY A 323 -3.94 -8.54 -1.57
C GLY A 323 -4.36 -8.28 -0.12
N ALA A 324 -3.85 -7.19 0.47
CA ALA A 324 -4.19 -6.76 1.83
C ALA A 324 -5.40 -5.81 1.91
N GLN A 325 -5.93 -5.32 0.78
CA GLN A 325 -7.14 -4.50 0.75
C GLN A 325 -8.34 -5.39 1.04
N TRP A 326 -9.06 -5.13 2.13
CA TRP A 326 -10.35 -5.74 2.46
C TRP A 326 -11.36 -4.64 2.72
N THR A 327 -12.55 -4.77 2.13
CA THR A 327 -13.73 -3.99 2.52
C THR A 327 -14.97 -4.86 2.42
N SER A 328 -16.07 -4.43 3.04
CA SER A 328 -17.34 -5.13 3.00
C SER A 328 -18.48 -4.20 2.64
N VAL A 329 -19.46 -4.75 1.94
CA VAL A 329 -20.64 -4.06 1.42
C VAL A 329 -21.87 -4.77 1.97
N SER A 330 -22.62 -4.11 2.84
CA SER A 330 -23.83 -4.66 3.46
C SER A 330 -25.09 -4.19 2.72
N VAL A 331 -25.96 -5.13 2.33
CA VAL A 331 -27.20 -4.80 1.63
C VAL A 331 -28.11 -3.95 2.53
N GLY A 332 -28.73 -2.92 1.94
CA GLY A 332 -29.68 -2.03 2.62
C GLY A 332 -29.07 -0.99 3.55
N LYS A 333 -27.73 -0.87 3.61
CA LYS A 333 -27.04 0.14 4.44
C LYS A 333 -26.16 1.06 3.58
N ASP A 334 -26.47 2.36 3.55
CA ASP A 334 -25.61 3.40 2.96
C ASP A 334 -24.46 3.75 3.91
N SER A 335 -23.54 2.80 4.08
CA SER A 335 -22.45 2.87 5.05
C SER A 335 -21.28 2.04 4.54
N TYR A 336 -20.23 2.72 4.09
CA TYR A 336 -19.10 2.09 3.42
C TYR A 336 -17.78 2.39 4.13
N PHE A 337 -16.90 1.39 4.17
CA PHE A 337 -15.62 1.46 4.86
C PHE A 337 -14.48 1.61 3.86
N PHE A 338 -13.63 2.61 4.09
CA PHE A 338 -12.35 2.78 3.39
C PHE A 338 -11.25 3.10 4.41
N ALA A 339 -10.15 2.33 4.38
CA ALA A 339 -8.92 2.57 5.14
C ALA A 339 -9.11 3.00 6.62
N LYS A 340 -10.16 2.51 7.29
CA LYS A 340 -10.55 2.85 8.68
C LYS A 340 -10.94 4.31 8.95
N MET A 341 -11.47 5.01 7.97
CA MET A 341 -12.27 6.20 8.23
C MET A 341 -13.64 5.82 8.79
N ALA A 342 -14.29 6.78 9.48
CA ALA A 342 -15.70 6.67 9.82
C ALA A 342 -16.52 6.29 8.57
N PRO A 343 -17.54 5.41 8.69
CA PRO A 343 -18.28 4.95 7.53
C PRO A 343 -18.82 6.14 6.74
N VAL A 344 -18.56 6.15 5.44
CA VAL A 344 -18.99 7.22 4.56
C VAL A 344 -20.30 6.81 3.89
N ALA A 345 -21.25 7.72 3.83
CA ALA A 345 -22.45 7.57 3.03
C ALA A 345 -22.15 7.98 1.59
N LEU A 346 -22.47 7.12 0.62
CA LEU A 346 -22.24 7.35 -0.80
C LEU A 346 -23.51 7.80 -1.53
N GLY A 347 -24.61 7.97 -0.80
CA GLY A 347 -25.88 8.52 -1.28
C GLY A 347 -26.88 7.46 -1.70
N ALA A 348 -26.51 6.17 -1.66
CA ALA A 348 -27.44 5.06 -1.83
C ALA A 348 -26.92 3.79 -1.16
N ALA A 349 -27.83 2.99 -0.62
CA ALA A 349 -27.51 1.68 -0.07
C ALA A 349 -27.33 0.64 -1.19
N PRO A 350 -26.53 -0.43 -0.97
CA PRO A 350 -26.45 -1.55 -1.88
C PRO A 350 -27.79 -2.30 -1.95
N VAL A 351 -28.18 -2.73 -3.15
CA VAL A 351 -29.46 -3.42 -3.40
C VAL A 351 -29.24 -4.66 -4.26
N ILE A 352 -30.06 -5.69 -4.07
CA ILE A 352 -30.06 -6.86 -4.94
C ILE A 352 -31.14 -6.67 -6.01
N LEU A 353 -30.74 -6.73 -7.28
CA LEU A 353 -31.62 -6.67 -8.45
C LEU A 353 -31.29 -7.87 -9.33
N ASN A 354 -32.30 -8.67 -9.71
CA ASN A 354 -32.13 -9.87 -10.54
C ASN A 354 -30.99 -10.79 -10.02
N ASP A 355 -31.04 -11.12 -8.73
CA ASP A 355 -30.05 -11.95 -8.02
C ASP A 355 -28.61 -11.42 -8.04
N SER A 356 -28.40 -10.17 -8.44
CA SER A 356 -27.10 -9.51 -8.48
C SER A 356 -27.05 -8.33 -7.51
N LEU A 357 -25.95 -8.19 -6.78
CA LEU A 357 -25.71 -7.04 -5.90
C LEU A 357 -25.28 -5.82 -6.73
N TYR A 358 -25.95 -4.69 -6.51
CA TYR A 358 -25.64 -3.40 -7.10
C TYR A 358 -25.17 -2.42 -6.02
N VAL A 359 -24.15 -1.62 -6.34
CA VAL A 359 -23.57 -0.59 -5.47
C VAL A 359 -23.53 0.77 -6.17
N PRO A 360 -23.49 1.89 -5.45
CA PRO A 360 -23.31 3.22 -6.04
C PRO A 360 -22.00 3.29 -6.84
N VAL A 361 -22.01 3.99 -7.97
CA VAL A 361 -20.78 4.24 -8.77
C VAL A 361 -19.68 4.86 -7.91
N LYS A 362 -20.04 5.73 -6.95
CA LYS A 362 -19.08 6.33 -6.00
C LYS A 362 -18.34 5.30 -5.16
N PHE A 363 -18.88 4.11 -4.96
CA PHE A 363 -18.15 3.04 -4.28
C PHE A 363 -16.90 2.65 -5.07
N VAL A 364 -17.01 2.61 -6.41
CA VAL A 364 -15.90 2.27 -7.30
C VAL A 364 -14.83 3.37 -7.26
N SER A 365 -15.21 4.64 -7.29
CA SER A 365 -14.25 5.76 -7.24
C SER A 365 -13.66 6.00 -5.85
N ASP A 366 -14.50 6.02 -4.81
CA ASP A 366 -14.10 6.55 -3.51
C ASP A 366 -13.58 5.44 -2.59
N ILE A 367 -14.08 4.21 -2.76
CA ILE A 367 -13.69 3.05 -1.94
C ILE A 367 -12.70 2.16 -2.68
N LEU A 368 -12.99 1.79 -3.94
CA LEU A 368 -12.06 0.98 -4.73
C LEU A 368 -10.95 1.81 -5.39
N ARG A 369 -11.00 3.15 -5.32
CA ARG A 369 -9.98 4.04 -5.87
C ARG A 369 -9.71 3.82 -7.36
N ALA A 370 -10.77 3.52 -8.13
CA ALA A 370 -10.72 3.41 -9.58
C ALA A 370 -11.25 4.69 -10.24
N ASP A 371 -10.63 5.14 -11.32
CA ASP A 371 -11.10 6.27 -12.11
C ASP A 371 -12.36 5.88 -12.89
N VAL A 372 -13.45 6.63 -12.73
CA VAL A 372 -14.71 6.40 -13.44
C VAL A 372 -15.02 7.58 -14.35
N THR A 373 -15.17 7.30 -15.65
CA THR A 373 -15.54 8.30 -16.65
C THR A 373 -16.80 7.87 -17.41
N ALA A 374 -17.69 8.83 -17.69
CA ALA A 374 -18.88 8.56 -18.49
C ALA A 374 -18.53 8.64 -19.98
N GLY A 375 -18.78 7.56 -20.72
CA GLY A 375 -18.64 7.47 -22.17
C GLY A 375 -19.99 7.55 -22.89
N ALA A 376 -19.96 7.66 -24.22
CA ALA A 376 -21.18 7.72 -25.05
C ALA A 376 -22.02 6.42 -25.01
N THR A 377 -21.44 5.30 -24.58
CA THR A 377 -22.04 3.95 -24.58
C THR A 377 -22.16 3.32 -23.20
N GLY A 378 -21.77 4.02 -22.12
CA GLY A 378 -21.77 3.49 -20.76
C GLY A 378 -20.72 4.13 -19.84
N LEU A 379 -20.22 3.38 -18.86
CA LEU A 379 -19.16 3.83 -17.93
C LEU A 379 -17.84 3.15 -18.25
N HIS A 380 -16.76 3.94 -18.28
CA HIS A 380 -15.39 3.46 -18.39
C HIS A 380 -14.72 3.55 -17.02
N ILE A 381 -14.23 2.43 -16.52
CA ILE A 381 -13.56 2.32 -15.23
C ILE A 381 -12.11 1.90 -15.49
N GLU A 382 -11.15 2.63 -14.92
CA GLU A 382 -9.71 2.34 -15.02
C GLU A 382 -9.09 2.30 -13.61
N GLN A 383 -8.26 1.30 -13.32
CA GLN A 383 -7.55 1.20 -12.04
C GLN A 383 -6.09 0.80 -12.25
#